data_AF-A0A1I7Z6T7-F1
#
_entry.id   AF-A0A1I7Z6T7-F1
#
_cell.length_a   1.000
_cell.length_b   1.000
_cell.length_c   1.000
_cell.angle_alpha   90.00
_cell.angle_beta   90.00
_cell.angle_gamma   90.00
#
_symmetry.space_group_name_H-M   'P 1'
#
loop_
_entity.id
_entity.type
_entity.pdbx_description
1 polymer ?
#
loop_
_entity_poly.entity_id
_entity_poly.type
_entity_poly.pdbx_seq_one_letter_code
_entity_poly.pdbx_strand_id
1 'polypeptide(L)'
;MDIEYAEYSLLGYFHKQGKLDQAGIAVCQWNCEFHNPDEALKRKFGDFLRRIVQERRYLPFCDLVWGRFFFVNVESPVCRERYVDGQLY
;
A
#
# COMPACT_ATOMS: atom_id res chain seq x y z
N MET A 1 1.90 2.51 -9.18
CA MET A 1 1.87 3.98 -9.16
C MET A 1 3.29 4.46 -9.36
N ASP A 2 3.44 5.37 -10.30
CA ASP A 2 4.66 6.07 -10.63
C ASP A 2 4.14 7.37 -11.22
N ILE A 3 4.10 8.41 -10.40
CA ILE A 3 3.40 9.67 -10.67
C ILE A 3 4.22 10.87 -10.21
N GLU A 4 5.55 10.73 -10.23
CA GLU A 4 6.51 11.82 -10.04
C GLU A 4 6.20 12.68 -8.81
N TYR A 5 6.45 12.15 -7.61
CA TYR A 5 6.25 12.76 -6.29
C TYR A 5 4.80 12.91 -5.82
N ALA A 6 3.81 12.77 -6.70
CA ALA A 6 2.40 12.84 -6.29
C ALA A 6 1.94 11.61 -5.48
N GLU A 7 2.76 10.55 -5.38
CA GLU A 7 2.45 9.29 -4.69
C GLU A 7 2.10 9.54 -3.22
N TYR A 8 2.89 10.40 -2.56
CA TYR A 8 2.75 10.68 -1.14
C TYR A 8 1.39 11.26 -0.79
N SER A 9 0.78 12.03 -1.70
CA SER A 9 -0.55 12.64 -1.51
C SER A 9 -1.69 11.63 -1.65
N LEU A 10 -1.45 10.50 -2.35
CA LEU A 10 -2.43 9.45 -2.56
C LEU A 10 -2.41 8.37 -1.49
N LEU A 11 -1.35 8.29 -0.67
CA LEU A 11 -1.20 7.26 0.39
C LEU A 11 -2.44 7.10 1.27
N GLY A 12 -3.08 8.21 1.65
CA GLY A 12 -4.27 8.20 2.50
C GLY A 12 -5.49 7.50 1.89
N TYR A 13 -5.51 7.28 0.56
CA TYR A 13 -6.61 6.62 -0.13
C TYR A 13 -6.66 5.12 0.20
N PHE A 14 -5.52 4.55 0.57
CA PHE A 14 -5.35 3.12 0.88
C PHE A 14 -5.59 2.80 2.36
N HIS A 15 -5.82 3.79 3.22
CA HIS A 15 -6.22 3.53 4.61
C HIS A 15 -7.64 2.95 4.68
N LYS A 16 -7.93 2.27 5.79
CA LYS A 16 -9.31 1.95 6.15
C LYS A 16 -10.15 3.23 6.16
N GLN A 17 -11.34 3.15 5.56
CA GLN A 17 -12.26 4.27 5.38
C GLN A 17 -11.66 5.42 4.54
N GLY A 18 -10.57 5.16 3.80
CA GLY A 18 -10.02 6.07 2.81
C GLY A 18 -10.93 6.20 1.59
N LYS A 19 -10.53 7.03 0.62
CA LYS A 19 -11.37 7.31 -0.55
C LYS A 19 -11.72 6.07 -1.38
N LEU A 20 -10.85 5.05 -1.41
CA LEU A 20 -11.14 3.80 -2.11
C LEU A 20 -12.21 2.98 -1.40
N ASP A 21 -12.11 2.85 -0.08
CA ASP A 21 -13.13 2.20 0.75
C ASP A 21 -14.48 2.90 0.64
N GLN A 22 -14.50 4.24 0.69
CA GLN A 22 -15.73 5.04 0.56
C GLN A 22 -16.39 4.86 -0.81
N ALA A 23 -15.60 4.56 -1.85
CA ALA A 23 -16.09 4.24 -3.19
C ALA A 23 -16.48 2.75 -3.35
N GLY A 24 -16.37 1.93 -2.30
CA GLY A 24 -16.64 0.49 -2.37
C GLY A 24 -15.58 -0.30 -3.14
N ILE A 25 -14.38 0.24 -3.31
CA ILE A 25 -13.30 -0.38 -4.08
C ILE A 25 -12.36 -1.13 -3.14
N ALA A 26 -12.33 -2.46 -3.26
CA ALA A 26 -11.35 -3.30 -2.60
C ALA A 26 -10.10 -3.47 -3.47
N VAL A 27 -8.97 -2.89 -3.05
CA VAL A 27 -7.67 -3.06 -3.73
C VAL A 27 -6.92 -4.24 -3.11
N CYS A 28 -6.75 -5.32 -3.88
CA CYS A 28 -6.04 -6.52 -3.42
C CYS A 28 -4.52 -6.41 -3.49
N GLN A 29 -3.99 -5.74 -4.51
CA GLN A 29 -2.57 -5.46 -4.63
C GLN A 29 -2.37 -4.10 -5.29
N TRP A 30 -1.36 -3.38 -4.85
CA TRP A 30 -0.86 -2.19 -5.55
C TRP A 30 0.64 -2.05 -5.34
N ASN A 31 1.33 -1.47 -6.30
CA ASN A 31 2.75 -1.15 -6.21
C ASN A 31 2.96 0.35 -6.37
N CYS A 32 4.07 0.86 -5.84
CA CYS A 32 4.42 2.26 -5.90
C CYS A 32 5.93 2.44 -5.95
N GLU A 33 6.42 3.26 -6.86
CA GLU A 33 7.77 3.79 -6.82
C GLU A 33 7.77 5.09 -6.04
N PHE A 34 8.55 5.17 -4.97
CA PHE A 34 8.61 6.36 -4.13
C PHE A 34 9.85 7.19 -4.47
N HIS A 35 9.62 8.31 -5.17
CA HIS A 35 10.67 9.19 -5.67
C HIS A 35 11.33 10.02 -4.58
N ASN A 36 12.67 9.97 -4.52
CA ASN A 36 13.62 10.80 -3.73
C ASN A 36 12.98 11.75 -2.69
N PRO A 37 12.56 11.24 -1.52
CA PRO A 37 11.83 12.05 -0.55
C PRO A 37 12.73 13.01 0.24
N ASP A 38 12.23 14.21 0.50
CA ASP A 38 12.72 15.05 1.59
C ASP A 38 12.31 14.51 2.97
N GLU A 39 12.76 15.14 4.05
CA GLU A 39 12.46 14.67 5.41
C GLU A 39 10.96 14.69 5.74
N ALA A 40 10.18 15.61 5.17
CA ALA A 40 8.74 15.66 5.37
C ALA A 40 8.03 14.49 4.68
N LEU A 41 8.44 14.16 3.45
CA LEU A 41 7.92 13.02 2.69
C LEU A 41 8.32 11.68 3.31
N LYS A 42 9.55 11.55 3.82
CA LYS A 42 9.98 10.38 4.60
C LYS A 42 9.10 10.17 5.82
N ARG A 43 8.80 11.25 6.57
CA ARG A 43 7.91 11.17 7.73
C ARG A 43 6.50 10.75 7.33
N LYS A 44 5.95 11.34 6.26
CA LYS A 44 4.62 11.00 5.74
C LYS A 44 4.52 9.53 5.32
N PHE A 45 5.55 9.01 4.66
CA PHE A 45 5.62 7.59 4.30
C PHE A 45 5.74 6.69 5.54
N GLY A 46 6.57 7.07 6.53
CA GLY A 46 6.68 6.35 7.80
C GLY A 46 5.35 6.31 8.58
N ASP A 47 4.61 7.42 8.63
CA ASP A 47 3.29 7.49 9.26
C ASP A 47 2.27 6.62 8.53
N PHE A 48 2.32 6.62 7.19
CA PHE A 48 1.53 5.71 6.37
C PHE A 48 1.81 4.24 6.71
N LEU A 49 3.09 3.82 6.74
CA LEU A 49 3.48 2.45 7.08
C LEU A 49 3.02 2.04 8.49
N ARG A 50 3.19 2.91 9.49
CA ARG A 50 2.70 2.63 10.86
C ARG A 50 1.20 2.40 10.88
N ARG A 51 0.45 3.23 10.15
CA ARG A 51 -1.01 3.13 10.12
C ARG A 51 -1.49 1.86 9.44
N ILE A 52 -0.93 1.45 8.29
CA ILE A 52 -1.36 0.20 7.63
C ILE A 52 -1.07 -1.05 8.48
N VAL A 53 -0.01 -1.03 9.29
CA VAL A 53 0.32 -2.11 10.25
C VAL A 53 -0.72 -2.16 11.36
N GLN A 54 -1.12 -1.01 11.91
CA GLN A 54 -2.20 -0.94 12.91
C GLN A 54 -3.55 -1.40 12.34
N GLU A 55 -3.83 -1.02 11.09
CA GLU A 55 -5.03 -1.44 10.36
C GLU A 55 -5.00 -2.93 9.99
N ARG A 56 -3.83 -3.58 10.03
CA ARG A 56 -3.59 -4.99 9.63
C ARG A 56 -4.08 -5.30 8.22
N ARG A 57 -4.04 -4.30 7.33
CA ARG A 57 -4.62 -4.40 5.99
C ARG A 57 -3.60 -4.80 4.93
N TYR A 58 -2.46 -4.13 4.89
CA TYR A 58 -1.46 -4.34 3.84
C TYR A 58 -0.15 -4.89 4.40
N LEU A 59 0.37 -5.93 3.75
CA LEU A 59 1.77 -6.35 3.91
C LEU A 59 2.63 -5.65 2.86
N PRO A 60 3.64 -4.86 3.26
CA PRO A 60 4.59 -4.24 2.35
C PRO A 60 5.75 -5.19 2.01
N PHE A 61 6.11 -5.23 0.73
CA PHE A 61 7.34 -5.79 0.20
C PHE A 61 8.10 -4.67 -0.49
N CYS A 62 9.43 -4.69 -0.45
CA CYS A 62 10.26 -3.62 -1.03
C CYS A 62 11.32 -4.24 -1.92
N ASP A 63 11.44 -3.70 -3.13
CA ASP A 63 12.67 -3.77 -3.91
C ASP A 63 13.61 -2.67 -3.41
N LEU A 64 14.65 -3.10 -2.70
CA LEU A 64 15.63 -2.22 -2.06
C LEU A 64 16.47 -1.42 -3.06
N VAL A 65 16.46 -1.77 -4.35
CA VAL A 65 17.30 -1.11 -5.37
C VAL A 65 16.67 0.19 -5.86
N TRP A 66 15.35 0.20 -6.09
CA TRP A 66 14.66 1.31 -6.77
C TRP A 66 13.60 2.01 -5.90
N GLY A 67 13.51 1.65 -4.61
CA GLY A 67 12.48 2.23 -3.73
C GLY A 67 11.06 1.86 -4.15
N ARG A 68 10.91 0.72 -4.84
CA ARG A 68 9.63 0.21 -5.31
C ARG A 68 9.02 -0.69 -4.25
N PHE A 69 7.85 -0.31 -3.76
CA PHE A 69 7.10 -1.07 -2.79
C PHE A 69 5.91 -1.75 -3.44
N PHE A 70 5.58 -2.92 -2.93
CA PHE A 70 4.40 -3.70 -3.27
C PHE A 70 3.60 -3.93 -1.99
N PHE A 71 2.30 -3.71 -2.05
CA PHE A 71 1.40 -3.84 -0.91
C PHE A 71 0.32 -4.86 -1.26
N VAL A 72 0.21 -5.91 -0.45
CA VAL A 72 -0.80 -6.97 -0.62
C VAL A 72 -1.83 -6.87 0.51
N ASN A 73 -3.11 -6.81 0.15
CA ASN A 73 -4.20 -6.74 1.10
C ASN A 73 -4.44 -8.13 1.74
N VAL A 74 -4.14 -8.23 3.03
CA VAL A 74 -4.29 -9.45 3.83
C VAL A 74 -5.48 -9.39 4.78
N GLU A 75 -6.24 -8.28 4.79
CA GLU A 75 -7.49 -8.21 5.55
C GLU A 75 -8.64 -8.85 4.77
N SER A 76 -8.74 -8.57 3.47
CA SER A 76 -9.85 -9.06 2.64
C SER A 76 -9.68 -10.56 2.32
N PRO A 77 -10.68 -11.40 2.63
CA PRO A 77 -10.64 -12.83 2.29
C PRO A 77 -10.42 -13.09 0.81
N VAL A 78 -11.09 -12.34 -0.07
CA VAL A 78 -10.95 -12.47 -1.54
C VAL A 78 -9.54 -12.13 -2.00
N CYS A 79 -8.89 -11.16 -1.35
CA CYS A 79 -7.52 -10.78 -1.71
C CYS A 79 -6.50 -11.78 -1.18
N ARG A 80 -6.72 -12.32 0.03
CA ARG A 80 -5.91 -13.39 0.60
C ARG A 80 -5.93 -14.66 -0.24
N GLU A 81 -7.12 -15.09 -0.66
CA GLU A 81 -7.28 -16.27 -1.53
C GLU A 81 -6.47 -16.13 -2.83
N ARG A 82 -6.48 -14.92 -3.42
CA ARG A 82 -5.78 -14.64 -4.69
C ARG A 82 -4.26 -14.56 -4.57
N TYR A 83 -3.73 -14.02 -3.46
CA TYR A 83 -2.32 -13.60 -3.39
C TYR A 83 -1.51 -14.19 -2.22
N VAL A 84 -2.15 -14.82 -1.25
CA VAL A 84 -1.49 -15.24 0.01
C VAL A 84 -1.68 -16.72 0.28
N ASP A 85 -2.93 -17.18 0.32
CA ASP A 85 -3.25 -18.54 0.76
C ASP A 85 -2.79 -19.59 -0.27
N GLY A 86 -2.46 -19.14 -1.50
CA GLY A 86 -1.98 -19.96 -2.60
C GLY A 86 -3.12 -20.77 -3.23
N GLN A 87 -3.26 -20.72 -4.55
CA GLN A 87 -4.03 -21.76 -5.24
C GLN A 87 -3.14 -22.99 -5.33
N LEU A 88 -3.20 -23.84 -4.30
CA LEU A 88 -2.64 -25.19 -4.32
C LEU A 88 -3.44 -26.00 -5.35
N TYR A 89 -3.04 -25.92 -6.61
CA TYR A 89 -3.37 -26.91 -7.63
C TYR A 89 -2.20 -27.88 -7.76
#